data_AF-A0A958QTH4-F1
#
_entry.id   AF-A0A958QTH4-F1
#
_cell.length_a   1.000
_cell.length_b   1.000
_cell.length_c   1.000
_cell.angle_alpha   90.00
_cell.angle_beta   90.00
_cell.angle_gamma   90.00
#
_symmetry.space_group_name_H-M   'P 1'
#
loop_
_entity.id
_entity.type
_entity.pdbx_description
1 polymer ?
#
loop_
_entity_poly.entity_id
_entity_poly.type
_entity_poly.pdbx_seq_one_letter_code
_entity_poly.pdbx_strand_id
1 'polypeptide(L)'
;MTRQRSRIVATLGATIVTTLGFTASSFAAGFELQEQSGIGLGQAFAGATAGYGDGSEVYWNPAAMMAIDGTTASASLHTIIPSTSFDDGGSNLPALGGVPLVGNDGGNGGEVALVPNAYGVTDLIPDKLKFGIGLNVPFGLETQWDDGWTGRYQALKSELRTINVNPALAMNVTDNVSIGVGASIMFLDAELSNAIDFGTIGVATLGPTTAGSLGLLPQQADGKVTLNGDDTAYGVNAGVMIRPTDDIR
;
A
#
# COMPACT_ATOMS: atom_id res chain seq x y z
N MET A 1 -4.56 -39.97 63.94
CA MET A 1 -5.43 -38.78 64.02
C MET A 1 -4.51 -37.63 64.40
N THR A 2 -4.19 -36.68 63.52
CA THR A 2 -5.02 -35.51 63.19
C THR A 2 -4.59 -34.97 61.81
N ARG A 3 -5.57 -34.67 60.94
CA ARG A 3 -5.40 -34.18 59.57
C ARG A 3 -5.12 -32.68 59.55
N GLN A 4 -4.06 -32.27 58.84
CA GLN A 4 -3.86 -30.87 58.41
C GLN A 4 -4.39 -30.76 56.97
N ARG A 5 -5.43 -29.94 56.76
CA ARG A 5 -5.97 -29.61 55.43
C ARG A 5 -5.40 -28.27 54.99
N SER A 6 -4.57 -28.27 53.94
CA SER A 6 -4.27 -27.07 53.16
C SER A 6 -5.04 -27.16 51.85
N ARG A 7 -5.89 -26.16 51.58
CA ARG A 7 -6.63 -26.00 50.32
C ARG A 7 -5.70 -25.28 49.34
N ILE A 8 -5.17 -26.02 48.38
CA ILE A 8 -4.50 -25.42 47.21
C ILE A 8 -5.60 -25.00 46.23
N VAL A 9 -5.70 -23.69 46.02
CA VAL A 9 -6.49 -23.05 44.96
C VAL A 9 -5.90 -23.51 43.63
N ALA A 10 -6.68 -24.29 42.87
CA ALA A 10 -6.31 -24.74 41.54
C ALA A 10 -6.56 -23.60 40.55
N THR A 11 -5.50 -22.86 40.24
CA THR A 11 -5.41 -21.94 39.10
C THR A 11 -5.59 -22.74 37.81
N LEU A 12 -6.77 -22.67 37.21
CA LEU A 12 -7.03 -23.15 35.85
C LEU A 12 -6.40 -22.18 34.85
N GLY A 13 -5.08 -22.32 34.67
CA GLY A 13 -4.37 -21.80 33.52
C GLY A 13 -4.76 -22.63 32.30
N ALA A 14 -5.81 -22.20 31.60
CA ALA A 14 -6.06 -22.63 30.23
C ALA A 14 -5.09 -21.85 29.32
N THR A 15 -3.84 -22.32 29.27
CA THR A 15 -2.89 -21.89 28.25
C THR A 15 -3.37 -22.44 26.92
N ILE A 16 -4.22 -21.70 26.23
CA ILE A 16 -4.40 -21.86 24.78
C ILE A 16 -3.09 -21.38 24.16
N VAL A 17 -2.18 -22.31 23.92
CA VAL A 17 -1.01 -22.07 23.07
C VAL A 17 -1.52 -22.01 21.63
N THR A 18 -2.11 -20.88 21.25
CA THR A 18 -2.20 -20.52 19.84
C THR A 18 -0.80 -20.09 19.46
N THR A 19 -0.06 -20.93 18.75
CA THR A 19 1.14 -20.51 18.02
C THR A 19 0.70 -19.55 16.91
N LEU A 20 0.37 -18.31 17.28
CA LEU A 20 0.42 -17.19 16.37
C LEU A 20 1.90 -16.99 16.07
N GLY A 21 2.32 -17.46 14.89
CA GLY A 21 3.67 -17.18 14.41
C GLY A 21 3.88 -15.67 14.46
N PHE A 22 4.83 -15.23 15.29
CA PHE A 22 5.32 -13.86 15.23
C PHE A 22 6.00 -13.69 13.87
N THR A 23 5.26 -13.26 12.87
CA THR A 23 5.85 -12.64 11.68
C THR A 23 6.50 -11.36 12.17
N ALA A 24 7.82 -11.28 12.09
CA ALA A 24 8.52 -10.03 12.28
C ALA A 24 7.89 -8.99 11.36
N SER A 25 7.41 -7.88 11.91
CA SER A 25 6.84 -6.79 11.13
C SER A 25 7.89 -6.30 10.14
N SER A 26 7.73 -6.61 8.85
CA SER A 26 8.52 -5.95 7.81
C SER A 26 7.94 -4.57 7.60
N PHE A 27 8.73 -3.53 7.86
CA PHE A 27 8.38 -2.14 7.53
C PHE A 27 8.50 -1.90 6.02
N ALA A 28 7.71 -2.63 5.24
CA ALA A 28 7.70 -2.56 3.79
C ALA A 28 6.29 -2.23 3.30
N ALA A 29 5.79 -1.04 3.67
CA ALA A 29 4.55 -0.51 3.11
C ALA A 29 4.69 -0.32 1.58
N GLY A 30 5.90 -0.06 1.08
CA GLY A 30 6.17 0.05 -0.36
C GLY A 30 5.32 1.15 -0.99
N PHE A 31 4.33 0.75 -1.78
CA PHE A 31 3.36 1.62 -2.44
C PHE A 31 1.92 1.42 -1.90
N GLU A 32 1.74 0.75 -0.76
CA GLU A 32 0.47 0.64 -0.05
C GLU A 32 0.07 2.00 0.55
N LEU A 33 -1.20 2.35 0.40
CA LEU A 33 -1.78 3.56 0.97
C LEU A 33 -2.79 3.21 2.05
N GLN A 34 -2.60 3.77 3.25
CA GLN A 34 -3.48 3.53 4.40
C GLN A 34 -4.66 4.50 4.46
N GLU A 35 -4.66 5.55 3.63
CA GLU A 35 -5.61 6.66 3.54
C GLU A 35 -7.03 6.23 3.09
N GLN A 36 -7.64 5.35 3.89
CA GLN A 36 -8.92 4.67 3.62
C GLN A 36 -10.05 5.14 4.55
N SER A 37 -9.74 6.00 5.53
CA SER A 37 -10.70 6.61 6.45
C SER A 37 -10.13 7.88 7.05
N GLY A 38 -10.96 8.93 7.16
CA GLY A 38 -10.64 10.11 7.94
C GLY A 38 -10.49 9.82 9.44
N ILE A 39 -11.32 8.92 10.01
CA ILE A 39 -11.20 8.48 11.41
C ILE A 39 -9.92 7.68 11.60
N GLY A 40 -9.66 6.74 10.68
CA GLY A 40 -8.42 5.96 10.68
C GLY A 40 -7.18 6.84 10.66
N LEU A 41 -7.14 7.86 9.79
CA LEU A 41 -6.02 8.80 9.74
C LEU A 41 -5.82 9.54 11.07
N GLY A 42 -6.91 9.99 11.71
CA GLY A 42 -6.87 10.63 13.02
C GLY A 42 -6.38 9.73 14.15
N GLN A 43 -6.48 8.41 13.98
CA GLN A 43 -6.04 7.39 14.94
C GLN A 43 -4.73 6.71 14.52
N ALA A 44 -4.02 7.25 13.51
CA ALA A 44 -2.82 6.63 12.93
C ALA A 44 -3.05 5.15 12.55
N PHE A 45 -4.26 4.85 12.07
CA PHE A 45 -4.75 3.54 11.67
C PHE A 45 -4.70 2.46 12.76
N ALA A 46 -4.57 2.85 14.03
CA ALA A 46 -4.64 1.93 15.15
C ALA A 46 -6.04 1.31 15.23
N GLY A 47 -6.12 -0.02 15.30
CA GLY A 47 -7.39 -0.73 15.46
C GLY A 47 -8.27 -0.80 14.20
N ALA A 48 -7.75 -0.48 13.01
CA ALA A 48 -8.52 -0.43 11.76
C ALA A 48 -9.35 -1.68 11.49
N THR A 49 -8.81 -2.86 11.82
CA THR A 49 -9.46 -4.15 11.59
C THR A 49 -10.46 -4.54 12.68
N ALA A 50 -10.35 -3.95 13.88
CA ALA A 50 -11.36 -4.07 14.94
C ALA A 50 -12.54 -3.11 14.70
N GLY A 51 -12.27 -2.08 13.92
CA GLY A 51 -13.24 -1.16 13.34
C GLY A 51 -13.24 0.21 13.98
N TYR A 52 -13.55 1.20 13.16
CA TYR A 52 -13.82 2.60 13.49
C TYR A 52 -15.31 2.88 13.65
N GLY A 53 -16.17 2.03 13.11
CA GLY A 53 -17.62 2.27 13.09
C GLY A 53 -18.06 3.25 12.00
N ASP A 54 -17.27 3.39 10.94
CA ASP A 54 -17.64 4.13 9.72
C ASP A 54 -17.73 3.17 8.51
N GLY A 55 -18.03 3.68 7.32
CA GLY A 55 -18.13 2.83 6.13
C GLY A 55 -16.81 2.15 5.72
N SER A 56 -15.65 2.57 6.24
CA SER A 56 -14.36 2.03 5.83
C SER A 56 -14.12 0.58 6.26
N GLU A 57 -14.99 0.02 7.13
CA GLU A 57 -14.98 -1.41 7.47
C GLU A 57 -15.09 -2.29 6.24
N VAL A 58 -15.75 -1.84 5.17
CA VAL A 58 -15.81 -2.55 3.88
C VAL A 58 -14.41 -2.93 3.41
N TYR A 59 -13.44 -2.02 3.55
CA TYR A 59 -12.04 -2.24 3.19
C TYR A 59 -11.28 -3.01 4.29
N TRP A 60 -11.28 -2.48 5.52
CA TRP A 60 -10.41 -2.96 6.59
C TRP A 60 -10.80 -4.33 7.14
N ASN A 61 -12.10 -4.55 7.38
CA ASN A 61 -12.65 -5.81 7.84
C ASN A 61 -14.15 -5.89 7.53
N PRO A 62 -14.56 -6.56 6.44
CA PRO A 62 -15.97 -6.70 6.10
C PRO A 62 -16.84 -7.21 7.26
N ALA A 63 -16.34 -8.08 8.14
CA ALA A 63 -17.10 -8.57 9.29
C ALA A 63 -17.47 -7.47 10.30
N ALA A 64 -16.64 -6.43 10.41
CA ALA A 64 -16.85 -5.29 11.29
C ALA A 64 -18.02 -4.38 10.83
N MET A 65 -18.51 -4.54 9.60
CA MET A 65 -19.75 -3.89 9.17
C MET A 65 -20.94 -4.25 10.09
N MET A 66 -20.96 -5.45 10.67
CA MET A 66 -22.01 -5.87 11.61
C MET A 66 -22.01 -5.09 12.94
N ALA A 67 -20.97 -4.30 13.22
CA ALA A 67 -20.91 -3.40 14.36
C ALA A 67 -21.37 -1.96 14.03
N ILE A 68 -21.72 -1.68 12.77
CA ILE A 68 -22.27 -0.38 12.34
C ILE A 68 -23.78 -0.41 12.53
N ASP A 69 -24.32 0.56 13.27
CA ASP A 69 -25.76 0.69 13.43
C ASP A 69 -26.41 1.26 12.15
N GLY A 70 -27.40 0.54 11.62
CA GLY A 70 -28.20 0.99 10.49
C GLY A 70 -27.43 1.14 9.16
N THR A 71 -27.92 2.09 8.35
CA THR A 71 -27.33 2.47 7.07
C THR A 71 -26.40 3.66 7.25
N THR A 72 -25.16 3.54 6.78
CA THR A 72 -24.11 4.56 6.90
C THR A 72 -23.47 4.83 5.55
N ALA A 73 -23.09 6.08 5.31
CA ALA A 73 -22.24 6.47 4.20
C ALA A 73 -21.10 7.35 4.73
N SER A 74 -19.90 7.16 4.18
CA SER A 74 -18.73 7.98 4.49
C SER A 74 -17.94 8.29 3.24
N ALA A 75 -17.25 9.43 3.23
CA ALA A 75 -16.32 9.78 2.17
C ALA A 75 -15.19 10.63 2.77
N SER A 76 -14.00 10.51 2.23
CA SER A 76 -12.83 11.31 2.61
C SER A 76 -11.95 11.57 1.41
N LEU A 77 -11.23 12.69 1.45
CA LEU A 77 -10.20 13.03 0.49
C LEU A 77 -8.92 13.31 1.28
N HIS A 78 -7.89 12.53 1.02
CA HIS A 78 -6.59 12.68 1.65
C HIS A 78 -5.62 13.38 0.69
N THR A 79 -4.71 14.18 1.24
CA THR A 79 -3.61 14.77 0.49
C THR A 79 -2.31 14.26 1.07
N ILE A 80 -1.52 13.60 0.24
CA ILE A 80 -0.20 13.08 0.62
C ILE A 80 0.85 14.01 0.00
N ILE A 81 1.76 14.51 0.84
CA ILE A 81 2.82 15.44 0.43
C ILE A 81 4.16 14.79 0.77
N PRO A 82 4.66 13.88 -0.07
CA PRO A 82 5.93 13.21 0.16
C PRO A 82 7.11 14.13 -0.16
N SER A 83 8.24 13.89 0.53
CA SER A 83 9.52 14.54 0.24
C SER A 83 10.58 13.45 0.13
N THR A 84 11.25 13.37 -1.01
CA THR A 84 12.31 12.39 -1.28
C THR A 84 13.53 13.11 -1.83
N SER A 85 14.69 12.91 -1.21
CA SER A 85 15.97 13.45 -1.65
C SER A 85 16.95 12.33 -1.97
N PHE A 86 17.92 12.62 -2.82
CA PHE A 86 18.97 11.67 -3.21
C PHE A 86 20.36 12.25 -2.94
N ASP A 87 21.22 11.45 -2.32
CA ASP A 87 22.63 11.78 -2.06
C ASP A 87 23.53 10.78 -2.79
N ASP A 88 24.40 11.27 -3.69
CA ASP A 88 25.31 10.40 -4.44
C ASP A 88 26.55 10.05 -3.61
N GLY A 89 26.76 8.74 -3.40
CA GLY A 89 27.92 8.17 -2.72
C GLY A 89 29.11 7.82 -3.63
N GLY A 90 29.09 8.20 -4.91
CA GLY A 90 30.16 7.92 -5.87
C GLY A 90 29.75 6.98 -6.99
N SER A 91 28.58 7.24 -7.59
CA SER A 91 28.03 6.47 -8.70
C SER A 91 28.96 6.51 -9.92
N ASN A 92 29.14 5.38 -10.58
CA ASN A 92 30.02 5.25 -11.75
C ASN A 92 29.43 4.30 -12.80
N LEU A 93 29.90 4.42 -14.04
CA LEU A 93 29.54 3.58 -15.18
C LEU A 93 30.57 2.44 -15.30
N PRO A 94 30.25 1.21 -14.85
CA PRO A 94 31.22 0.12 -14.89
C PRO A 94 31.58 -0.28 -16.32
N ALA A 95 30.63 -0.12 -17.26
CA ALA A 95 30.80 -0.41 -18.68
C ALA A 95 31.89 0.44 -19.36
N LEU A 96 32.30 1.56 -18.75
CA LEU A 96 33.35 2.45 -19.23
C LEU A 96 34.57 2.50 -18.29
N GLY A 97 34.78 1.46 -17.49
CA GLY A 97 35.93 1.40 -16.58
C GLY A 97 35.78 2.31 -15.35
N GLY A 98 34.55 2.56 -14.92
CA GLY A 98 34.26 3.30 -13.68
C GLY A 98 34.26 4.82 -13.83
N VAL A 99 33.96 5.34 -15.02
CA VAL A 99 33.74 6.78 -15.22
C VAL A 99 32.62 7.26 -14.31
N PRO A 100 32.79 8.36 -13.54
CA PRO A 100 31.73 8.87 -12.66
C PRO A 100 30.44 9.19 -13.43
N LEU A 101 29.28 8.90 -12.83
CA LEU A 101 28.03 9.46 -13.33
C LEU A 101 28.01 10.96 -13.00
N VAL A 102 27.54 11.76 -13.95
CA VAL A 102 27.36 13.20 -13.79
C VAL A 102 25.87 13.52 -13.82
N GLY A 103 25.46 14.47 -13.00
CA GLY A 103 24.08 14.90 -12.87
C GLY A 103 23.89 15.77 -11.62
N ASN A 104 22.67 16.27 -11.44
CA ASN A 104 22.25 16.90 -10.18
C ASN A 104 21.69 15.86 -9.19
N ASP A 105 21.29 16.31 -8.01
CA ASP A 105 20.67 15.49 -6.95
C ASP A 105 19.21 15.12 -7.24
N GLY A 106 18.65 15.58 -8.37
CA GLY A 106 17.29 15.30 -8.81
C GLY A 106 16.20 16.13 -8.13
N GLY A 107 16.54 16.98 -7.17
CA GLY A 107 15.56 17.78 -6.43
C GLY A 107 14.70 16.95 -5.47
N ASN A 108 13.43 17.37 -5.29
CA ASN A 108 12.45 16.59 -4.54
C ASN A 108 11.75 15.61 -5.47
N GLY A 109 12.08 14.32 -5.36
CA GLY A 109 11.46 13.28 -6.17
C GLY A 109 10.02 12.93 -5.78
N GLY A 110 9.50 13.45 -4.67
CA GLY A 110 8.15 13.16 -4.19
C GLY A 110 7.10 14.11 -4.77
N GLU A 111 5.99 13.54 -5.25
CA GLU A 111 4.87 14.30 -5.83
C GLU A 111 3.63 14.33 -4.93
N VAL A 112 2.91 15.46 -4.94
CA VAL A 112 1.68 15.62 -4.16
C VAL A 112 0.56 14.79 -4.78
N ALA A 113 -0.06 13.91 -3.98
CA ALA A 113 -1.14 13.04 -4.43
C ALA A 113 -2.45 13.31 -3.69
N LEU A 114 -3.56 13.15 -4.40
CA LEU A 114 -4.91 13.15 -3.85
C LEU A 114 -5.47 11.72 -3.82
N VAL A 115 -5.93 11.29 -2.66
CA VAL A 115 -6.36 9.90 -2.42
C VAL A 115 -7.79 9.93 -1.88
N PRO A 116 -8.81 9.75 -2.75
CA PRO A 116 -10.21 9.71 -2.32
C PRO A 116 -10.61 8.31 -1.83
N ASN A 117 -11.55 8.28 -0.90
CA ASN A 117 -12.30 7.08 -0.56
C ASN A 117 -13.77 7.42 -0.30
N ALA A 118 -14.66 6.46 -0.57
CA ALA A 118 -16.09 6.56 -0.32
C ALA A 118 -16.68 5.18 -0.04
N TYR A 119 -17.60 5.11 0.91
CA TYR A 119 -18.20 3.86 1.35
C TYR A 119 -19.68 4.03 1.65
N GLY A 120 -20.44 2.95 1.43
CA GLY A 120 -21.82 2.83 1.86
C GLY A 120 -22.07 1.45 2.45
N VAL A 121 -22.75 1.39 3.58
CA VAL A 121 -23.15 0.15 4.27
C VAL A 121 -24.63 0.22 4.58
N THR A 122 -25.36 -0.87 4.34
CA THR A 122 -26.81 -0.95 4.60
C THR A 122 -27.22 -2.34 5.09
N ASP A 123 -28.34 -2.40 5.81
CA ASP A 123 -28.94 -3.65 6.24
C ASP A 123 -29.71 -4.30 5.09
N LEU A 124 -29.30 -5.52 4.72
CA LEU A 124 -30.12 -6.39 3.86
C LEU A 124 -31.15 -7.15 4.68
N ILE A 125 -30.73 -7.62 5.87
CA ILE A 125 -31.58 -8.24 6.87
C ILE A 125 -31.17 -7.63 8.21
N PRO A 126 -32.07 -6.93 8.92
CA PRO A 126 -31.78 -6.33 10.21
C PRO A 126 -31.10 -7.33 11.15
N ASP A 127 -30.01 -6.89 11.79
CA ASP A 127 -29.20 -7.63 12.78
C ASP A 127 -28.55 -8.94 12.29
N LYS A 128 -28.68 -9.28 11.00
CA LYS A 128 -28.23 -10.57 10.47
C LYS A 128 -27.33 -10.47 9.26
N LEU A 129 -27.63 -9.56 8.34
CA LEU A 129 -26.94 -9.47 7.05
C LEU A 129 -26.82 -8.01 6.61
N LYS A 130 -25.60 -7.58 6.35
CA LYS A 130 -25.29 -6.26 5.78
C LYS A 130 -24.62 -6.39 4.42
N PHE A 131 -24.87 -5.38 3.59
CA PHE A 131 -24.17 -5.15 2.34
C PHE A 131 -23.38 -3.86 2.44
N GLY A 132 -22.15 -3.90 1.93
CA GLY A 132 -21.28 -2.75 1.82
C GLY A 132 -20.77 -2.58 0.40
N ILE A 133 -20.48 -1.35 0.02
CA ILE A 133 -19.73 -1.02 -1.18
C ILE A 133 -18.71 0.06 -0.85
N GLY A 134 -17.48 -0.16 -1.29
CA GLY A 134 -16.37 0.78 -1.13
C GLY A 134 -15.78 1.18 -2.48
N LEU A 135 -15.34 2.43 -2.57
CA LEU A 135 -14.43 2.95 -3.58
C LEU A 135 -13.20 3.48 -2.83
N ASN A 136 -12.02 2.99 -3.18
CA ASN A 136 -10.79 3.36 -2.51
C ASN A 136 -9.54 3.24 -3.41
N VAL A 137 -8.40 3.65 -2.87
CA VAL A 137 -7.09 3.62 -3.54
C VAL A 137 -6.12 2.86 -2.63
N PRO A 138 -6.06 1.52 -2.71
CA PRO A 138 -5.23 0.71 -1.81
C PRO A 138 -3.74 0.82 -2.10
N PHE A 139 -3.37 1.17 -3.33
CA PHE A 139 -1.99 1.27 -3.79
C PHE A 139 -1.78 2.55 -4.60
N GLY A 140 -0.67 3.22 -4.37
CA GLY A 140 -0.29 4.40 -5.13
C GLY A 140 1.15 4.82 -4.86
N LEU A 141 1.82 5.25 -5.91
CA LEU A 141 3.17 5.80 -5.85
C LEU A 141 3.34 6.80 -6.99
N GLU A 142 3.91 7.95 -6.71
CA GLU A 142 4.34 8.89 -7.74
C GLU A 142 5.67 9.49 -7.33
N THR A 143 6.67 9.26 -8.17
CA THR A 143 7.98 9.92 -8.05
C THR A 143 8.38 10.49 -9.39
N GLN A 144 8.92 11.71 -9.37
CA GLN A 144 9.38 12.41 -10.55
C GLN A 144 10.67 13.16 -10.23
N TRP A 145 11.74 12.82 -10.94
CA TRP A 145 13.06 13.42 -10.77
C TRP A 145 13.40 14.31 -11.96
N ASP A 146 14.30 15.27 -11.75
CA ASP A 146 14.84 16.09 -12.85
C ASP A 146 15.45 15.22 -13.96
N ASP A 147 15.18 15.53 -15.24
CA ASP A 147 15.68 14.72 -16.38
C ASP A 147 17.22 14.54 -16.40
N GLY A 148 17.97 15.48 -15.80
CA GLY A 148 19.43 15.49 -15.73
C GLY A 148 20.05 14.88 -14.47
N TRP A 149 19.25 14.27 -13.60
CA TRP A 149 19.75 13.77 -12.32
C TRP A 149 20.70 12.58 -12.47
N THR A 150 21.53 12.38 -11.45
CA THR A 150 22.57 11.33 -11.46
C THR A 150 21.97 9.93 -11.64
N GLY A 151 20.77 9.66 -11.13
CA GLY A 151 20.09 8.38 -11.25
C GLY A 151 19.16 8.22 -12.47
N ARG A 152 19.19 9.12 -13.45
CA ARG A 152 18.25 9.13 -14.60
C ARG A 152 18.15 7.84 -15.39
N TYR A 153 19.20 7.02 -15.41
CA TYR A 153 19.19 5.72 -16.07
C TYR A 153 18.46 4.63 -15.28
N GLN A 154 18.14 4.87 -14.01
CA GLN A 154 17.35 3.97 -13.16
C GLN A 154 15.87 4.35 -13.19
N ALA A 155 15.56 5.64 -13.01
CA ALA A 155 14.20 6.15 -13.08
C ALA A 155 14.21 7.66 -13.33
N LEU A 156 13.21 8.15 -14.05
CA LEU A 156 12.88 9.57 -14.21
C LEU A 156 11.48 9.82 -13.66
N LYS A 157 10.53 8.95 -14.01
CA LYS A 157 9.18 8.94 -13.48
C LYS A 157 8.79 7.52 -13.12
N SER A 158 8.22 7.34 -11.94
CA SER A 158 7.56 6.10 -11.53
C SER A 158 6.20 6.46 -10.94
N GLU A 159 5.15 6.18 -11.71
CA GLU A 159 3.76 6.43 -11.35
C GLU A 159 3.02 5.09 -11.33
N LEU A 160 2.29 4.85 -10.26
CA LEU A 160 1.35 3.74 -10.08
C LEU A 160 0.09 4.34 -9.45
N ARG A 161 -1.03 4.25 -10.16
CA ARG A 161 -2.33 4.72 -9.68
C ARG A 161 -3.30 3.56 -9.68
N THR A 162 -4.06 3.42 -8.58
CA THR A 162 -5.10 2.40 -8.49
C THR A 162 -6.43 2.98 -8.07
N ILE A 163 -7.51 2.37 -8.53
CA ILE A 163 -8.86 2.58 -7.98
C ILE A 163 -9.46 1.20 -7.77
N ASN A 164 -9.97 0.95 -6.59
CA ASN A 164 -10.62 -0.30 -6.26
C ASN A 164 -12.08 -0.07 -5.89
N VAL A 165 -12.95 -0.91 -6.45
CA VAL A 165 -14.36 -1.01 -6.08
C VAL A 165 -14.57 -2.33 -5.35
N ASN A 166 -15.11 -2.26 -4.14
CA ASN A 166 -15.24 -3.41 -3.25
C ASN A 166 -16.67 -3.58 -2.73
N PRO A 167 -17.54 -4.34 -3.42
CA PRO A 167 -18.75 -4.87 -2.81
C PRO A 167 -18.42 -5.93 -1.76
N ALA A 168 -19.12 -5.89 -0.62
CA ALA A 168 -18.93 -6.80 0.48
C ALA A 168 -20.26 -7.21 1.14
N LEU A 169 -20.26 -8.39 1.76
CA LEU A 169 -21.34 -8.91 2.58
C LEU A 169 -20.78 -9.27 3.96
N ALA A 170 -21.57 -9.04 5.00
CA ALA A 170 -21.24 -9.45 6.35
C ALA A 170 -22.46 -10.03 7.05
N MET A 171 -22.24 -11.02 7.91
CA MET A 171 -23.30 -11.67 8.66
C MET A 171 -22.87 -12.02 10.08
N ASN A 172 -23.83 -11.96 11.00
CA ASN A 172 -23.68 -12.50 12.35
C ASN A 172 -23.86 -14.02 12.30
N VAL A 173 -22.84 -14.77 12.73
CA VAL A 173 -22.89 -16.23 12.89
C VAL A 173 -23.40 -16.58 14.28
N THR A 174 -22.99 -15.80 15.28
CA THR A 174 -23.49 -15.82 16.65
C THR A 174 -23.64 -14.38 17.15
N ASP A 175 -24.16 -14.18 18.36
CA ASP A 175 -24.32 -12.85 18.95
C ASP A 175 -22.97 -12.11 19.07
N ASN A 176 -21.88 -12.88 19.28
CA ASN A 176 -20.54 -12.34 19.51
C ASN A 176 -19.58 -12.56 18.33
N VAL A 177 -19.99 -13.23 17.25
CA VAL A 177 -19.11 -13.53 16.12
C VAL A 177 -19.78 -13.17 14.80
N SER A 178 -19.12 -12.31 14.04
CA SER A 178 -19.50 -12.00 12.66
C SER A 178 -18.39 -12.42 11.69
N ILE A 179 -18.80 -12.72 10.47
CA ILE A 179 -17.92 -12.99 9.34
C ILE A 179 -18.30 -12.07 8.19
N GLY A 180 -17.33 -11.78 7.32
CA GLY A 180 -17.59 -11.00 6.13
C GLY A 180 -16.66 -11.38 4.99
N VAL A 181 -17.11 -11.11 3.78
CA VAL A 181 -16.38 -11.34 2.54
C VAL A 181 -16.67 -10.21 1.57
N GLY A 182 -15.66 -9.77 0.85
CA GLY A 182 -15.76 -8.80 -0.21
C GLY A 182 -15.01 -9.25 -1.46
N ALA A 183 -15.37 -8.65 -2.59
CA ALA A 183 -14.70 -8.85 -3.86
C ALA A 183 -14.06 -7.53 -4.28
N SER A 184 -12.76 -7.53 -4.55
CA SER A 184 -12.02 -6.33 -4.97
C SER A 184 -11.92 -6.32 -6.49
N ILE A 185 -12.31 -5.22 -7.12
CA ILE A 185 -12.14 -4.96 -8.55
C ILE A 185 -11.25 -3.73 -8.66
N MET A 186 -9.99 -3.96 -8.99
CA MET A 186 -8.95 -2.93 -8.97
C MET A 186 -8.53 -2.59 -10.39
N PHE A 187 -8.62 -1.31 -10.74
CA PHE A 187 -8.08 -0.73 -11.95
C PHE A 187 -6.71 -0.15 -11.63
N LEU A 188 -5.71 -0.47 -12.44
CA LEU A 188 -4.33 -0.03 -12.28
C LEU A 188 -3.91 0.70 -13.55
N ASP A 189 -3.22 1.82 -13.36
CA ASP A 189 -2.50 2.57 -14.40
C ASP A 189 -1.07 2.80 -13.91
N ALA A 190 -0.10 2.58 -14.78
CA ALA A 190 1.31 2.72 -14.46
C ALA A 190 2.09 3.39 -15.59
N GLU A 191 2.94 4.34 -15.21
CA GLU A 191 3.90 5.00 -16.09
C GLU A 191 5.31 4.92 -15.48
N LEU A 192 6.23 4.32 -16.20
CA LEU A 192 7.64 4.19 -15.81
C LEU A 192 8.49 4.82 -16.91
N SER A 193 9.41 5.70 -16.56
CA SER A 193 10.37 6.25 -17.52
C SER A 193 11.78 6.28 -16.97
N ASN A 194 12.75 6.14 -17.87
CA ASN A 194 14.17 6.29 -17.57
C ASN A 194 14.91 6.82 -18.81
N ALA A 195 16.10 7.39 -18.58
CA ALA A 195 17.01 7.72 -19.65
C ALA A 195 17.73 6.47 -20.17
N ILE A 196 18.20 6.52 -21.41
CA ILE A 196 19.08 5.50 -22.02
C ILE A 196 20.33 6.23 -22.53
N ASP A 197 21.50 5.82 -22.05
CA ASP A 197 22.78 6.38 -22.51
C ASP A 197 23.17 5.80 -23.88
N PHE A 198 22.66 6.39 -24.97
CA PHE A 198 23.08 5.98 -26.32
C PHE A 198 24.54 6.28 -26.60
N GLY A 199 25.16 7.20 -25.85
CA GLY A 199 26.59 7.48 -25.92
C GLY A 199 27.43 6.28 -25.48
N THR A 200 27.14 5.74 -24.30
CA THR A 200 27.81 4.52 -23.80
C THR A 200 27.58 3.33 -24.73
N ILE A 201 26.36 3.16 -25.26
CA ILE A 201 26.06 2.12 -26.26
C ILE A 201 26.87 2.35 -27.55
N GLY A 202 26.94 3.59 -28.03
CA GLY A 202 27.71 3.97 -29.22
C GLY A 202 29.20 3.67 -29.06
N VAL A 203 29.80 4.04 -27.92
CA VAL A 203 31.21 3.72 -27.61
C VAL A 203 31.45 2.22 -27.56
N ALA A 204 30.54 1.45 -26.94
CA ALA A 204 30.66 0.00 -26.84
C ALA A 204 30.54 -0.72 -28.20
N THR A 205 29.73 -0.20 -29.13
CA THR A 205 29.42 -0.84 -30.42
C THR A 205 30.31 -0.37 -31.57
N LEU A 206 30.65 0.92 -31.62
CA LEU A 206 31.39 1.56 -32.72
C LEU A 206 32.84 1.90 -32.36
N GLY A 207 33.20 1.78 -31.08
CA GLY A 207 34.46 2.26 -30.54
C GLY A 207 34.45 3.77 -30.26
N PRO A 208 35.34 4.26 -29.37
CA PRO A 208 35.29 5.63 -28.85
C PRO A 208 35.51 6.69 -29.94
N THR A 209 36.40 6.44 -30.90
CA THR A 209 36.72 7.40 -31.96
C THR A 209 35.54 7.63 -32.92
N THR A 210 34.90 6.53 -33.36
CA THR A 210 33.76 6.58 -34.29
C THR A 210 32.50 7.09 -33.60
N ALA A 211 32.26 6.69 -32.34
CA ALA A 211 31.14 7.21 -31.56
C ALA A 211 31.26 8.73 -31.32
N GLY A 212 32.47 9.19 -30.96
CA GLY A 212 32.74 10.61 -30.76
C GLY A 212 32.55 11.47 -32.02
N SER A 213 32.90 10.98 -33.22
CA SER A 213 32.69 11.73 -34.47
C SER A 213 31.22 11.85 -34.86
N LEU A 214 30.35 10.99 -34.32
CA LEU A 214 28.89 11.02 -34.50
C LEU A 214 28.17 11.77 -33.36
N GLY A 215 28.91 12.31 -32.38
CA GLY A 215 28.33 12.98 -31.21
C GLY A 215 27.75 12.03 -30.17
N LEU A 216 28.01 10.72 -30.26
CA LEU A 216 27.56 9.70 -29.31
C LEU A 216 28.53 9.61 -28.13
N LEU A 217 28.61 10.69 -27.36
CA LEU A 217 29.43 10.74 -26.15
C LEU A 217 28.64 10.22 -24.94
N PRO A 218 29.25 9.38 -24.07
CA PRO A 218 28.61 8.89 -22.86
C PRO A 218 28.00 10.01 -22.03
N GLN A 219 26.80 9.80 -21.52
CA GLN A 219 26.08 10.74 -20.67
C GLN A 219 25.72 12.08 -21.31
N GLN A 220 25.92 12.24 -22.62
CA GLN A 220 25.58 13.45 -23.38
C GLN A 220 24.61 13.18 -24.54
N ALA A 221 24.49 11.91 -24.95
CA ALA A 221 23.59 11.46 -26.01
C ALA A 221 22.49 10.59 -25.40
N ASP A 222 21.73 11.14 -24.47
CA ASP A 222 20.70 10.40 -23.74
C ASP A 222 19.38 10.38 -24.50
N GLY A 223 18.80 9.19 -24.64
CA GLY A 223 17.40 8.98 -25.02
C GLY A 223 16.50 8.86 -23.81
N LYS A 224 15.18 8.88 -24.04
CA LYS A 224 14.17 8.60 -23.01
C LYS A 224 13.30 7.44 -23.46
N VAL A 225 13.06 6.49 -22.55
CA VAL A 225 12.06 5.45 -22.70
C VAL A 225 10.96 5.67 -21.69
N THR A 226 9.72 5.53 -22.13
CA THR A 226 8.54 5.54 -21.29
C THR A 226 7.75 4.26 -21.56
N LEU A 227 7.41 3.55 -20.50
CA LEU A 227 6.56 2.38 -20.48
C LEU A 227 5.25 2.75 -19.79
N ASN A 228 4.15 2.57 -20.50
CA ASN A 228 2.80 2.72 -19.94
C ASN A 228 2.13 1.34 -19.88
N GLY A 229 1.30 1.13 -18.87
CA GLY A 229 0.49 -0.08 -18.76
C GLY A 229 -0.75 0.13 -17.92
N ASP A 230 -1.85 -0.46 -18.37
CA ASP A 230 -3.12 -0.54 -17.65
C ASP A 230 -3.51 -2.00 -17.43
N ASP A 231 -4.16 -2.28 -16.29
CA ASP A 231 -4.71 -3.60 -16.01
C ASP A 231 -5.95 -3.52 -15.10
N THR A 232 -6.77 -4.58 -15.11
CA THR A 232 -7.86 -4.79 -14.16
C THR A 232 -7.64 -6.09 -13.40
N ALA A 233 -7.40 -5.97 -12.10
CA ALA A 233 -7.21 -7.09 -11.19
C ALA A 233 -8.49 -7.41 -10.40
N TYR A 234 -8.69 -8.69 -10.11
CA TYR A 234 -9.78 -9.17 -9.27
C TYR A 234 -9.21 -9.85 -8.02
N GLY A 235 -9.81 -9.59 -6.87
CA GLY A 235 -9.39 -10.14 -5.58
C GLY A 235 -10.56 -10.44 -4.66
N VAL A 236 -10.26 -11.06 -3.52
CA VAL A 236 -11.23 -11.36 -2.46
C VAL A 236 -10.61 -10.97 -1.13
N ASN A 237 -11.36 -10.26 -0.29
CA ASN A 237 -11.02 -10.00 1.10
C ASN A 237 -12.04 -10.71 2.00
N ALA A 238 -11.59 -11.21 3.15
CA ALA A 238 -12.45 -11.87 4.12
C ALA A 238 -12.05 -11.48 5.54
N GLY A 239 -13.03 -11.47 6.43
CA GLY A 239 -12.85 -10.99 7.79
C GLY A 239 -13.66 -11.79 8.79
N VAL A 240 -13.18 -11.77 10.03
CA VAL A 240 -13.87 -12.30 11.21
C VAL A 240 -13.79 -11.23 12.27
N MET A 241 -14.87 -11.02 13.01
CA MET A 241 -14.89 -10.14 14.17
C MET A 241 -15.48 -10.89 15.36
N ILE A 242 -14.83 -10.78 16.50
CA ILE A 242 -15.25 -11.39 17.76
C ILE A 242 -15.47 -10.27 18.76
N ARG A 243 -16.62 -10.24 19.40
CA ARG A 243 -17.00 -9.24 20.41
C ARG A 243 -17.21 -9.92 21.76
N PRO A 244 -16.16 -10.09 22.59
CA PRO A 244 -16.30 -10.78 23.88
C PRO A 244 -17.25 -10.07 24.86
N THR A 245 -17.32 -8.74 24.77
CA THR A 245 -18.22 -7.86 25.54
C THR A 245 -18.65 -6.70 24.65
N ASP A 246 -19.69 -5.96 25.02
CA ASP A 246 -20.17 -4.82 24.22
C ASP A 246 -19.09 -3.72 24.02
N ASP A 247 -18.15 -3.61 24.97
CA ASP A 247 -17.06 -2.61 24.95
C ASP A 247 -15.76 -3.10 24.30
N ILE A 248 -15.66 -4.39 23.94
CA ILE A 248 -14.42 -4.99 23.43
C ILE A 248 -14.71 -5.73 22.14
N ARG A 249 -13.93 -5.39 21.11
CA ARG A 249 -13.96 -5.98 19.78
C ARG A 249 -12.55 -6.22 19.29
#